data_AF-A0A345UI95-F1
#
_entry.id   AF-A0A345UI95-F1
#
_cell.length_a   1.000
_cell.length_b   1.000
_cell.length_c   1.000
_cell.angle_alpha   90.00
_cell.angle_beta   90.00
_cell.angle_gamma   90.00
#
_symmetry.space_group_name_H-M   'P 1'
#
loop_
_entity.id
_entity.type
_entity.pdbx_description
1 polymer ?
#
loop_
_entity_poly.entity_id
_entity_poly.type
_entity_poly.pdbx_seq_one_letter_code
_entity_poly.pdbx_strand_id
1 'polypeptide(L)'
;MKFNRASGVLVHPTSFPSNYGMGDLGHAAKLFLDFLIETRQSIWQILPLGPTGYGNSPYASYSAFAGNPYLISPDVLVSKGLLTQAEAHEAFLPQTTQADYDSAMQRKNELFQKAHARFEEANGKDGGKEMRAFARKNSYWLKDYCLFMACLEHHEFRPWNTWEEGIALRKPSALKSWEKKLSDRIRYYRWVQFEFYNQWLAVREYANANRIQVIGDIPIFVDHNSADVWAHPEFFEVDERGNRKLVAGVPPDYFSETGQLWGNPLYKWKALKNDGYTWWIKRFEQMMVLTDAIRVDHFRGFDAYWEVQADAPNAMKGRWVKGPGKDLFDTIYKHFGELPIIAEDLGMITKEVVELRDYYNLPGMKILQFAWNDNSGNGFLPHNYDTSNCVVYTGTHDNDTSRGWYMQASSLEQHRLREYTRSACDQPEKELIRLAMLSNADMAIFPLQDLMGLGTEHRMNFPGTATGNWGWRFTAEMLHAIDKGFLLHLVNIANRDPQLGLTDANLIELEPEEAN
;
A
#
# COMPACT_ATOMS: atom_id res chain seq x y z
N MET A 1 -0.73 -7.14 -19.51
CA MET A 1 0.19 -8.19 -19.03
C MET A 1 -0.58 -9.23 -18.21
N LYS A 2 -0.36 -10.53 -18.45
CA LYS A 2 -0.91 -11.60 -17.61
C LYS A 2 0.10 -11.98 -16.52
N PHE A 3 -0.35 -12.13 -15.28
CA PHE A 3 0.51 -12.56 -14.18
C PHE A 3 0.73 -14.07 -14.23
N ASN A 4 1.90 -14.52 -13.77
CA ASN A 4 2.19 -15.94 -13.62
C ASN A 4 1.44 -16.51 -12.42
N ARG A 5 1.22 -17.83 -12.46
CA ARG A 5 0.66 -18.55 -11.32
C ARG A 5 1.64 -18.53 -10.14
N ALA A 6 1.30 -17.81 -9.07
CA ALA A 6 2.20 -17.53 -7.95
C ALA A 6 1.46 -17.42 -6.62
N SER A 7 2.22 -17.43 -5.52
CA SER A 7 1.71 -17.08 -4.19
C SER A 7 2.61 -16.07 -3.47
N GLY A 8 2.02 -15.38 -2.50
CA GLY A 8 2.69 -14.32 -1.75
C GLY A 8 2.10 -14.00 -0.40
N VAL A 9 2.73 -13.02 0.24
CA VAL A 9 2.38 -12.56 1.58
C VAL A 9 2.11 -11.07 1.57
N LEU A 10 1.00 -10.67 2.19
CA LEU A 10 0.65 -9.29 2.52
C LEU A 10 1.19 -8.97 3.92
N VAL A 11 2.19 -8.08 3.98
CA VAL A 11 2.69 -7.49 5.22
C VAL A 11 3.29 -6.13 4.95
N HIS A 12 2.94 -5.14 5.78
CA HIS A 12 3.50 -3.80 5.67
C HIS A 12 4.81 -3.71 6.46
N PRO A 13 5.83 -2.94 6.01
CA PRO A 13 7.09 -2.81 6.75
C PRO A 13 6.97 -2.32 8.18
N THR A 14 5.92 -1.58 8.54
CA THR A 14 5.71 -1.15 9.94
C THR A 14 5.49 -2.32 10.89
N SER A 15 5.06 -3.48 10.37
CA SER A 15 4.82 -4.70 11.15
C SER A 15 6.09 -5.48 11.50
N PHE A 16 7.25 -5.11 10.93
CA PHE A 16 8.50 -5.84 11.13
C PHE A 16 9.01 -5.77 12.60
N PRO A 17 9.71 -6.84 13.06
CA PRO A 17 10.27 -6.94 14.41
C PRO A 17 11.57 -6.13 14.56
N SER A 18 11.55 -4.82 14.27
CA SER A 18 12.72 -3.94 14.46
C SER A 18 12.80 -3.40 15.90
N ASN A 19 14.00 -2.98 16.33
CA ASN A 19 14.32 -2.54 17.70
C ASN A 19 13.89 -1.10 18.05
N TYR A 20 13.01 -0.47 17.27
CA TYR A 20 12.73 0.97 17.39
C TYR A 20 11.24 1.28 17.48
N GLY A 21 10.47 0.41 18.16
CA GLY A 21 9.04 0.61 18.46
C GLY A 21 8.09 0.40 17.29
N MET A 22 8.60 0.42 16.06
CA MET A 22 7.91 0.06 14.81
C MET A 22 8.90 -0.61 13.85
N GLY A 23 8.39 -1.31 12.85
CA GLY A 23 9.21 -1.92 11.81
C GLY A 23 9.91 -0.90 10.89
N ASP A 24 11.04 -1.31 10.32
CA ASP A 24 11.86 -0.51 9.42
C ASP A 24 12.56 -1.34 8.33
N LEU A 25 13.23 -0.65 7.41
CA LEU A 25 13.87 -1.21 6.22
C LEU A 25 15.28 -1.77 6.48
N GLY A 26 15.58 -2.15 7.73
CA GLY A 26 16.85 -2.74 8.13
C GLY A 26 16.85 -4.26 8.09
N HIS A 27 17.53 -4.88 9.06
CA HIS A 27 17.68 -6.33 9.15
C HIS A 27 16.34 -7.08 9.18
N ALA A 28 15.30 -6.51 9.80
CA ALA A 28 14.00 -7.15 9.90
C ALA A 28 13.28 -7.31 8.55
N ALA A 29 13.51 -6.40 7.59
CA ALA A 29 13.04 -6.56 6.22
C ALA A 29 13.73 -7.74 5.53
N LYS A 30 15.05 -7.89 5.73
CA LYS A 30 15.80 -9.05 5.22
C LYS A 30 15.33 -10.37 5.84
N LEU A 31 15.09 -10.40 7.15
CA LEU A 31 14.55 -11.57 7.86
C LEU A 31 13.23 -12.04 7.22
N PHE A 32 12.34 -11.11 6.91
CA PHE A 32 11.07 -11.42 6.24
C PHE A 32 11.27 -11.92 4.80
N LEU A 33 12.15 -11.28 4.02
CA LEU A 33 12.43 -11.73 2.65
C LEU A 33 13.08 -13.11 2.62
N ASP A 34 13.98 -13.41 3.57
CA ASP A 34 14.57 -14.75 3.74
C ASP A 34 13.48 -15.80 4.04
N PHE A 35 12.46 -15.47 4.85
CA PHE A 35 11.29 -16.32 5.06
C PHE A 35 10.52 -16.60 3.75
N LEU A 36 10.32 -15.59 2.90
CA LEU A 36 9.66 -15.79 1.59
C LEU A 36 10.47 -16.72 0.68
N ILE A 37 11.79 -16.57 0.66
CA ILE A 37 12.70 -17.44 -0.10
C ILE A 37 12.56 -18.90 0.38
N GLU A 38 12.66 -19.11 1.69
CA GLU A 38 12.59 -20.44 2.31
C GLU A 38 11.24 -21.14 2.09
N THR A 39 10.16 -20.35 1.93
CA THR A 39 8.80 -20.86 1.71
C THR A 39 8.34 -20.76 0.25
N ARG A 40 9.26 -20.39 -0.66
CA ARG A 40 9.03 -20.25 -2.11
C ARG A 40 7.86 -19.34 -2.48
N GLN A 41 7.68 -18.28 -1.71
CA GLN A 41 6.74 -17.21 -2.05
C GLN A 41 7.44 -16.23 -2.99
N SER A 42 6.81 -15.88 -4.11
CA SER A 42 7.40 -15.01 -5.12
C SER A 42 6.75 -13.62 -5.17
N ILE A 43 5.83 -13.34 -4.25
CA ILE A 43 5.11 -12.06 -4.16
C ILE A 43 5.18 -11.54 -2.72
N TRP A 44 5.54 -10.27 -2.58
CA TRP A 44 5.38 -9.49 -1.36
C TRP A 44 4.46 -8.30 -1.64
N GLN A 45 3.29 -8.29 -1.01
CA GLN A 45 2.39 -7.15 -1.10
C GLN A 45 2.54 -6.23 0.12
N ILE A 46 2.60 -4.94 -0.14
CA ILE A 46 2.67 -3.88 0.86
C ILE A 46 1.45 -2.96 0.78
N LEU A 47 1.20 -2.24 1.87
CA LEU A 47 0.35 -1.04 1.88
C LEU A 47 1.15 0.18 1.38
N PRO A 48 0.51 1.34 1.14
CA PRO A 48 1.19 2.55 0.68
C PRO A 48 2.36 2.95 1.59
N LEU A 49 3.49 3.36 1.00
CA LEU A 49 4.71 3.71 1.74
C LEU A 49 4.81 5.20 2.08
N GLY A 50 3.73 5.96 1.92
CA GLY A 50 3.73 7.41 2.11
C GLY A 50 3.90 7.82 3.58
N PRO A 51 4.40 9.03 3.86
CA PRO A 51 4.42 9.60 5.20
C PRO A 51 2.99 9.74 5.74
N THR A 52 2.69 9.09 6.86
CA THR A 52 1.35 9.02 7.43
C THR A 52 0.98 10.27 8.21
N GLY A 53 -0.26 10.73 8.04
CA GLY A 53 -0.86 11.79 8.86
C GLY A 53 -1.62 11.24 10.07
N TYR A 54 -2.77 11.84 10.36
CA TYR A 54 -3.61 11.48 11.50
C TYR A 54 -4.01 9.99 11.47
N GLY A 55 -3.98 9.34 12.62
CA GLY A 55 -4.37 7.93 12.78
C GLY A 55 -3.38 6.92 12.21
N ASN A 56 -2.19 7.35 11.77
CA ASN A 56 -1.13 6.48 11.20
C ASN A 56 -1.58 5.68 9.96
N SER A 57 -2.65 6.11 9.27
CA SER A 57 -3.16 5.42 8.10
C SER A 57 -2.23 5.60 6.90
N PRO A 58 -1.75 4.51 6.26
CA PRO A 58 -1.04 4.58 4.98
C PRO A 58 -1.84 5.25 3.86
N TYR A 59 -3.17 5.26 3.96
CA TYR A 59 -4.09 5.85 2.98
C TYR A 59 -4.36 7.34 3.23
N ALA A 60 -3.91 7.87 4.37
CA ALA A 60 -3.99 9.29 4.72
C ALA A 60 -2.58 9.89 4.78
N SER A 61 -1.94 9.99 3.61
CA SER A 61 -0.55 10.43 3.51
C SER A 61 -0.39 11.92 3.22
N TYR A 62 0.66 12.53 3.81
CA TYR A 62 1.11 13.88 3.47
C TYR A 62 1.62 14.01 2.03
N SER A 63 1.87 12.91 1.31
CA SER A 63 2.23 12.96 -0.10
C SER A 63 1.95 11.64 -0.83
N ALA A 64 1.44 11.73 -2.06
CA ALA A 64 1.31 10.60 -2.98
C ALA A 64 2.66 10.13 -3.58
N PHE A 65 3.77 10.83 -3.32
CA PHE A 65 5.08 10.58 -3.94
C PHE A 65 6.19 10.29 -2.92
N ALA A 66 6.14 10.93 -1.76
CA ALA A 66 7.18 10.78 -0.74
C ALA A 66 7.12 9.41 -0.05
N GLY A 67 8.25 8.99 0.52
CA GLY A 67 8.31 7.83 1.41
C GLY A 67 8.18 8.18 2.88
N ASN A 68 7.74 7.23 3.70
CA ASN A 68 7.57 7.40 5.13
C ASN A 68 8.94 7.45 5.84
N PRO A 69 9.34 8.60 6.42
CA PRO A 69 10.60 8.77 7.12
C PRO A 69 10.85 7.71 8.19
N TYR A 70 9.79 7.25 8.85
CA TYR A 70 9.90 6.38 10.01
C TYR A 70 10.14 4.91 9.65
N LEU A 71 10.12 4.56 8.36
CA LEU A 71 10.60 3.28 7.85
C LEU A 71 12.13 3.26 7.65
N ILE A 72 12.82 4.40 7.76
CA ILE A 72 14.29 4.43 7.76
C ILE A 72 14.80 3.68 8.98
N SER A 73 15.76 2.78 8.75
CA SER A 73 16.42 1.98 9.77
C SER A 73 17.64 2.70 10.34
N PRO A 74 17.67 2.96 11.65
CA PRO A 74 18.86 3.51 12.31
C PRO A 74 20.08 2.58 12.24
N ASP A 75 19.90 1.26 12.20
CA ASP A 75 21.02 0.31 12.05
C ASP A 75 21.75 0.48 10.71
N VAL A 76 21.01 0.80 9.64
CA VAL A 76 21.61 1.12 8.33
C VAL A 76 22.36 2.45 8.38
N LEU A 77 21.87 3.43 9.15
CA LEU A 77 22.59 4.69 9.39
C LEU A 77 23.89 4.48 10.18
N VAL A 78 23.92 3.53 11.12
CA VAL A 78 25.15 3.10 11.80
C VAL A 78 26.14 2.50 10.80
N SER A 79 25.65 1.61 9.93
CA SER A 79 26.47 0.97 8.89
C SER A 79 27.07 1.98 7.90
N LYS A 80 26.39 3.12 7.69
CA LYS A 80 26.86 4.26 6.88
C LYS A 80 27.79 5.22 7.63
N GLY A 81 28.06 4.98 8.92
CA GLY A 81 28.85 5.89 9.76
C GLY A 81 28.16 7.21 10.11
N LEU A 82 26.85 7.32 9.88
CA LEU A 82 26.05 8.50 10.23
C LEU A 82 25.56 8.45 11.68
N LEU A 83 25.51 7.26 12.28
CA LEU A 83 25.24 7.04 13.69
C LEU A 83 26.32 6.14 14.29
N THR A 84 26.53 6.25 15.60
CA THR A 84 27.29 5.25 16.36
C THR A 84 26.35 4.16 16.87
N GLN A 85 26.91 2.97 17.15
CA GLN A 85 26.13 1.87 17.73
C GLN A 85 25.49 2.26 19.07
N ALA A 86 26.22 3.02 19.91
CA ALA A 86 25.73 3.48 21.21
C ALA A 86 24.51 4.39 21.07
N GLU A 87 24.54 5.37 20.16
CA GLU A 87 23.40 6.26 19.90
C GLU A 87 22.18 5.49 19.41
N ALA A 88 22.36 4.52 18.52
CA ALA A 88 21.26 3.69 18.05
C ALA A 88 20.67 2.83 19.18
N HIS A 89 21.53 2.23 20.03
CA HIS A 89 21.09 1.42 21.17
C HIS A 89 20.30 2.20 22.22
N GLU A 90 20.66 3.47 22.47
CA GLU A 90 19.91 4.35 23.39
C GLU A 90 18.45 4.59 22.94
N ALA A 91 18.18 4.45 21.64
CA ALA A 91 16.85 4.60 21.07
C ALA A 91 16.05 3.29 21.02
N PHE A 92 16.60 2.18 21.54
CA PHE A 92 15.91 0.89 21.49
C PHE A 92 14.61 0.92 22.29
N LEU A 93 13.59 0.31 21.70
CA LEU A 93 12.29 0.07 22.32
C LEU A 93 11.99 -1.43 22.27
N PRO A 94 11.18 -1.96 23.21
CA PRO A 94 10.82 -3.37 23.22
C PRO A 94 10.18 -3.82 21.90
N GLN A 95 10.52 -5.04 21.48
CA GLN A 95 9.79 -5.70 20.40
C GLN A 95 8.49 -6.27 20.97
N THR A 96 7.37 -5.78 20.45
CA THR A 96 6.01 -6.19 20.83
C THR A 96 5.18 -6.40 19.57
N THR A 97 3.99 -6.98 19.71
CA THR A 97 3.05 -7.18 18.59
C THR A 97 2.25 -5.92 18.23
N GLN A 98 2.58 -4.77 18.83
CA GLN A 98 1.91 -3.50 18.61
C GLN A 98 2.94 -2.38 18.42
N ALA A 99 2.76 -1.52 17.42
CA ALA A 99 3.61 -0.36 17.18
C ALA A 99 3.37 0.71 18.25
N ASP A 100 4.45 1.14 18.88
CA ASP A 100 4.48 2.36 19.69
C ASP A 100 4.96 3.51 18.79
N TYR A 101 4.03 4.01 17.96
CA TYR A 101 4.33 5.04 16.97
C TYR A 101 4.88 6.32 17.61
N ASP A 102 4.31 6.77 18.71
CA ASP A 102 4.71 8.03 19.35
C ASP A 102 6.16 7.95 19.84
N SER A 103 6.49 6.91 20.63
CA SER A 103 7.86 6.72 21.12
C SER A 103 8.83 6.44 19.97
N ALA A 104 8.43 5.63 18.98
CA ALA A 104 9.26 5.32 17.82
C ALA A 104 9.61 6.58 17.02
N MET A 105 8.61 7.40 16.69
CA MET A 105 8.81 8.64 15.93
C MET A 105 9.67 9.62 16.70
N GLN A 106 9.44 9.80 18.01
CA GLN A 106 10.25 10.68 18.84
C GLN A 106 11.72 10.25 18.84
N ARG A 107 12.01 8.99 19.16
CA ARG A 107 13.38 8.46 19.23
C ARG A 107 14.08 8.50 17.87
N LYS A 108 13.38 8.12 16.80
CA LYS A 108 13.93 8.16 15.44
C LYS A 108 14.22 9.59 14.99
N ASN A 109 13.36 10.56 15.31
CA ASN A 109 13.62 11.96 15.00
C ASN A 109 14.92 12.47 15.66
N GLU A 110 15.16 12.15 16.92
CA GLU A 110 16.42 12.50 17.61
C GLU A 110 17.65 11.93 16.89
N LEU A 111 17.58 10.68 16.45
CA LEU A 111 18.65 10.04 15.68
C LEU A 111 18.82 10.67 14.29
N PHE A 112 17.73 10.94 13.59
CA PHE A 112 17.77 11.51 12.25
C PHE A 112 18.37 12.92 12.23
N GLN A 113 18.18 13.73 13.28
CA GLN A 113 18.86 15.03 13.39
C GLN A 113 20.39 14.86 13.49
N LYS A 114 20.87 13.91 14.32
CA LYS A 114 22.30 13.60 14.44
C LYS A 114 22.88 13.09 13.12
N ALA A 115 22.19 12.16 12.48
CA ALA A 115 22.59 11.58 11.20
C ALA A 115 22.62 12.62 10.07
N HIS A 116 21.62 13.50 10.00
CA HIS A 116 21.58 14.59 9.04
C HIS A 116 22.75 15.57 9.23
N ALA A 117 23.04 15.97 10.48
CA ALA A 117 24.14 16.88 10.78
C ALA A 117 25.49 16.32 10.32
N ARG A 118 25.77 15.05 10.60
CA ARG A 118 27.00 14.37 10.12
C ARG A 118 27.02 14.21 8.60
N PHE A 119 25.87 13.94 7.99
CA PHE A 119 25.77 13.89 6.53
C PHE A 119 26.10 15.24 5.89
N GLU A 120 25.54 16.35 6.42
CA GLU A 120 25.84 17.70 5.94
C GLU A 120 27.30 18.10 6.19
N GLU A 121 27.90 17.70 7.31
CA GLU A 121 29.33 17.94 7.58
C GLU A 121 30.22 17.25 6.55
N ALA A 122 29.91 16.00 6.20
CA ALA A 122 30.69 15.21 5.24
C ALA A 122 30.46 15.64 3.78
N ASN A 123 29.28 16.13 3.43
CA ASN A 123 28.86 16.34 2.03
C ASN A 123 28.57 17.80 1.65
N GLY A 124 28.54 18.71 2.63
CA GLY A 124 28.07 20.08 2.47
C GLY A 124 26.54 20.18 2.38
N LYS A 125 26.04 21.43 2.45
CA LYS A 125 24.59 21.75 2.46
C LYS A 125 23.87 21.33 1.17
N ASP A 126 24.53 21.38 0.02
CA ASP A 126 23.92 20.94 -1.24
C ASP A 126 23.88 19.40 -1.38
N GLY A 127 24.41 18.67 -0.38
CA GLY A 127 24.54 17.22 -0.37
C GLY A 127 25.64 16.72 -1.30
N GLY A 128 25.82 15.39 -1.31
CA GLY A 128 26.75 14.71 -2.21
C GLY A 128 26.25 14.63 -3.67
N LYS A 129 27.03 14.00 -4.54
CA LYS A 129 26.65 13.82 -5.96
C LYS A 129 25.36 13.01 -6.12
N GLU A 130 25.19 11.95 -5.33
CA GLU A 130 23.98 11.10 -5.38
C GLU A 130 22.73 11.87 -4.96
N MET A 131 22.80 12.63 -3.87
CA MET A 131 21.65 13.40 -3.38
C MET A 131 21.21 14.50 -4.37
N ARG A 132 22.16 15.17 -5.04
CA ARG A 132 21.83 16.10 -6.13
C ARG A 132 21.20 15.40 -7.32
N ALA A 133 21.66 14.21 -7.67
CA ALA A 133 21.05 13.41 -8.75
C ALA A 133 19.63 12.97 -8.39
N PHE A 134 19.42 12.51 -7.15
CA PHE A 134 18.09 12.19 -6.61
C PHE A 134 17.16 13.39 -6.67
N ALA A 135 17.61 14.57 -6.22
CA ALA A 135 16.79 15.78 -6.23
C ALA A 135 16.40 16.22 -7.65
N ARG A 136 17.30 16.07 -8.63
CA ARG A 136 16.98 16.34 -10.05
C ARG A 136 15.99 15.34 -10.62
N LYS A 137 16.15 14.04 -10.34
CA LYS A 137 15.25 12.99 -10.84
C LYS A 137 13.83 13.16 -10.27
N ASN A 138 13.71 13.65 -9.04
CA ASN A 138 12.44 13.82 -8.33
C ASN A 138 11.96 15.28 -8.27
N SER A 139 12.40 16.12 -9.21
CA SER A 139 12.12 17.57 -9.16
C SER A 139 10.64 17.92 -9.28
N TYR A 140 9.82 17.01 -9.81
CA TYR A 140 8.37 17.20 -9.95
C TYR A 140 7.68 17.37 -8.60
N TRP A 141 8.05 16.58 -7.58
CA TRP A 141 7.33 16.54 -6.29
C TRP A 141 8.22 16.95 -5.10
N LEU A 142 9.53 16.68 -5.15
CA LEU A 142 10.38 16.74 -3.96
C LEU A 142 10.50 18.17 -3.40
N LYS A 143 10.57 19.18 -4.26
CA LYS A 143 10.69 20.57 -3.82
C LYS A 143 9.46 21.00 -3.03
N ASP A 144 8.28 20.75 -3.59
CA ASP A 144 7.01 21.09 -2.95
C ASP A 144 6.80 20.29 -1.67
N TYR A 145 7.09 18.99 -1.67
CA TYR A 145 7.03 18.16 -0.47
C TYR A 145 7.92 18.67 0.66
N CYS A 146 9.21 18.97 0.39
CA CYS A 146 10.12 19.43 1.43
C CYS A 146 9.71 20.79 2.02
N LEU A 147 9.19 21.70 1.18
CA LEU A 147 8.67 22.99 1.65
C LEU A 147 7.38 22.80 2.44
N PHE A 148 6.46 21.95 1.96
CA PHE A 148 5.22 21.60 2.65
C PHE A 148 5.49 21.05 4.04
N MET A 149 6.36 20.04 4.17
CA MET A 149 6.69 19.44 5.46
C MET A 149 7.36 20.42 6.42
N ALA A 150 8.26 21.28 5.91
CA ALA A 150 8.88 22.31 6.73
C ALA A 150 7.85 23.34 7.23
N CYS A 151 6.91 23.76 6.38
CA CYS A 151 5.80 24.64 6.78
C CYS A 151 4.84 23.95 7.73
N LEU A 152 4.51 22.68 7.50
CA LEU A 152 3.64 21.87 8.35
C LEU A 152 4.19 21.76 9.77
N GLU A 153 5.46 21.40 9.90
CA GLU A 153 6.16 21.35 11.19
C GLU A 153 6.20 22.72 11.87
N HIS A 154 6.50 23.79 11.12
CA HIS A 154 6.50 25.16 11.66
C HIS A 154 5.13 25.61 12.19
N HIS A 155 4.05 25.10 11.62
CA HIS A 155 2.67 25.39 12.01
C HIS A 155 2.08 24.35 12.96
N GLU A 156 2.93 23.55 13.62
CA GLU A 156 2.50 22.53 14.61
C GLU A 156 1.54 21.51 14.00
N PHE A 157 1.82 21.08 12.77
CA PHE A 157 1.06 20.09 12.02
C PHE A 157 -0.39 20.48 11.71
N ARG A 158 -0.75 21.77 11.83
CA ARG A 158 -2.07 22.28 11.42
C ARG A 158 -2.25 22.23 9.89
N PRO A 159 -3.49 22.00 9.40
CA PRO A 159 -3.77 21.93 7.97
C PRO A 159 -3.33 23.16 7.18
N TRP A 160 -2.83 22.96 5.96
CA TRP A 160 -2.24 24.02 5.14
C TRP A 160 -3.18 25.19 4.81
N ASN A 161 -4.49 24.94 4.73
CA ASN A 161 -5.52 25.97 4.53
C ASN A 161 -5.72 26.88 5.76
N THR A 162 -5.04 26.60 6.87
CA THR A 162 -5.06 27.41 8.10
C THR A 162 -3.77 28.21 8.35
N TRP A 163 -2.77 28.07 7.47
CA TRP A 163 -1.51 28.83 7.54
C TRP A 163 -1.72 30.30 7.12
N GLU A 164 -0.68 31.13 7.18
CA GLU A 164 -0.80 32.50 6.68
C GLU A 164 -1.14 32.49 5.18
N GLU A 165 -2.05 33.37 4.78
CA GLU A 165 -2.65 33.37 3.44
C GLU A 165 -1.61 33.36 2.31
N GLY A 166 -0.47 34.03 2.51
CA GLY A 166 0.61 34.05 1.53
C GLY A 166 1.17 32.66 1.21
N ILE A 167 1.43 31.84 2.23
CA ILE A 167 2.00 30.48 2.05
C ILE A 167 0.90 29.46 1.75
N ALA A 168 -0.27 29.57 2.38
CA ALA A 168 -1.42 28.73 2.11
C ALA A 168 -1.84 28.79 0.63
N LEU A 169 -1.88 30.00 0.05
CA LEU A 169 -2.20 30.23 -1.37
C LEU A 169 -0.98 30.26 -2.29
N ARG A 170 0.20 29.88 -1.78
CA ARG A 170 1.45 29.75 -2.57
C ARG A 170 1.82 31.01 -3.37
N LYS A 171 1.60 32.20 -2.80
CA LYS A 171 1.98 33.47 -3.45
C LYS A 171 3.49 33.47 -3.72
N PRO A 172 3.98 33.81 -4.94
CA PRO A 172 5.39 33.64 -5.29
C PRO A 172 6.40 34.32 -4.35
N SER A 173 6.06 35.50 -3.81
CA SER A 173 6.89 36.20 -2.83
C SER A 173 6.92 35.50 -1.47
N ALA A 174 5.79 34.94 -1.03
CA ALA A 174 5.70 34.16 0.19
C ALA A 174 6.51 32.86 0.06
N LEU A 175 6.37 32.11 -1.04
CA LEU A 175 7.17 30.91 -1.29
C LEU A 175 8.67 31.18 -1.14
N LYS A 176 9.19 32.22 -1.82
CA LYS A 176 10.62 32.61 -1.70
C LYS A 176 11.03 32.98 -0.27
N SER A 177 10.17 33.70 0.44
CA SER A 177 10.41 34.08 1.84
C SER A 177 10.49 32.87 2.76
N TRP A 178 9.53 31.94 2.61
CA TRP A 178 9.46 30.71 3.39
C TRP A 178 10.57 29.72 3.05
N GLU A 179 10.94 29.57 1.77
CA GLU A 179 12.09 28.79 1.33
C GLU A 179 13.39 29.29 1.99
N LYS A 180 13.56 30.61 2.12
CA LYS A 180 14.71 31.19 2.82
C LYS A 180 14.62 30.97 4.33
N LYS A 181 13.46 31.27 4.94
CA LYS A 181 13.20 31.16 6.38
C LYS A 181 13.42 29.74 6.90
N LEU A 182 12.98 28.74 6.15
CA LEU A 182 13.00 27.32 6.54
C LEU A 182 14.06 26.50 5.80
N SER A 183 15.08 27.14 5.23
CA SER A 183 16.06 26.48 4.38
C SER A 183 16.74 25.27 5.04
N ASP A 184 17.05 25.31 6.34
CA ASP A 184 17.65 24.18 7.07
C ASP A 184 16.69 22.99 7.19
N ARG A 185 15.42 23.23 7.51
CA ARG A 185 14.40 22.16 7.56
C ARG A 185 14.10 21.58 6.19
N ILE A 186 14.07 22.40 5.14
CA ILE A 186 13.90 21.93 3.76
C ILE A 186 15.05 20.99 3.36
N ARG A 187 16.29 21.29 3.76
CA ARG A 187 17.43 20.39 3.52
C ARG A 187 17.32 19.08 4.28
N TYR A 188 16.89 19.14 5.55
CA TYR A 188 16.59 17.94 6.35
C TYR A 188 15.57 17.04 5.67
N TYR A 189 14.40 17.56 5.28
CA TYR A 189 13.37 16.73 4.63
C TYR A 189 13.83 16.17 3.28
N ARG A 190 14.70 16.90 2.57
CA ARG A 190 15.32 16.39 1.34
C ARG A 190 16.25 15.22 1.61
N TRP A 191 17.07 15.31 2.65
CA TRP A 191 17.96 14.23 3.07
C TRP A 191 17.16 13.01 3.56
N VAL A 192 16.12 13.22 4.36
CA VAL A 192 15.22 12.15 4.81
C VAL A 192 14.64 11.38 3.63
N GLN A 193 14.12 12.07 2.61
CA GLN A 193 13.62 11.39 1.41
C GLN A 193 14.73 10.68 0.65
N PHE A 194 15.88 11.31 0.45
CA PHE A 194 17.03 10.65 -0.17
C PHE A 194 17.40 9.34 0.56
N GLU A 195 17.44 9.37 1.89
CA GLU A 195 17.79 8.22 2.71
C GLU A 195 16.71 7.13 2.69
N PHE A 196 15.42 7.49 2.76
CA PHE A 196 14.32 6.54 2.56
C PHE A 196 14.47 5.80 1.24
N TYR A 197 14.67 6.52 0.13
CA TYR A 197 14.79 5.91 -1.20
C TYR A 197 16.03 5.01 -1.30
N ASN A 198 17.17 5.39 -0.69
CA ASN A 198 18.34 4.53 -0.66
C ASN A 198 18.05 3.19 0.04
N GLN A 199 17.37 3.22 1.19
CA GLN A 199 17.07 2.00 1.94
C GLN A 199 15.98 1.16 1.27
N TRP A 200 14.89 1.79 0.82
CA TRP A 200 13.80 1.09 0.14
C TRP A 200 14.27 0.40 -1.14
N LEU A 201 15.03 1.10 -1.98
CA LEU A 201 15.52 0.53 -3.23
C LEU A 201 16.51 -0.62 -2.98
N ALA A 202 17.31 -0.58 -1.91
CA ALA A 202 18.16 -1.71 -1.53
C ALA A 202 17.35 -2.94 -1.09
N VAL A 203 16.27 -2.74 -0.32
CA VAL A 203 15.35 -3.83 0.08
C VAL A 203 14.64 -4.42 -1.16
N ARG A 204 14.14 -3.57 -2.06
CA ARG A 204 13.52 -4.03 -3.32
C ARG A 204 14.52 -4.75 -4.21
N GLU A 205 15.75 -4.26 -4.32
CA GLU A 205 16.80 -4.92 -5.09
C GLU A 205 17.10 -6.31 -4.54
N TYR A 206 17.16 -6.48 -3.21
CA TYR A 206 17.31 -7.79 -2.58
C TYR A 206 16.12 -8.72 -2.86
N ALA A 207 14.88 -8.21 -2.78
CA ALA A 207 13.68 -8.98 -3.13
C ALA A 207 13.73 -9.44 -4.60
N ASN A 208 14.02 -8.53 -5.53
CA ASN A 208 14.07 -8.82 -6.95
C ASN A 208 15.21 -9.76 -7.34
N ALA A 209 16.38 -9.63 -6.71
CA ALA A 209 17.50 -10.56 -6.90
C ALA A 209 17.13 -12.00 -6.50
N ASN A 210 16.19 -12.15 -5.57
CA ASN A 210 15.63 -13.42 -5.13
C ASN A 210 14.28 -13.75 -5.77
N ARG A 211 13.92 -13.06 -6.86
CA ARG A 211 12.70 -13.29 -7.66
C ARG A 211 11.40 -13.11 -6.87
N ILE A 212 11.41 -12.23 -5.87
CA ILE A 212 10.23 -11.80 -5.14
C ILE A 212 9.79 -10.45 -5.72
N GLN A 213 8.59 -10.41 -6.30
CA GLN A 213 8.01 -9.17 -6.82
C GLN A 213 7.31 -8.40 -5.70
N VAL A 214 7.54 -7.08 -5.64
CA VAL A 214 6.86 -6.20 -4.69
C VAL A 214 5.61 -5.61 -5.35
N ILE A 215 4.44 -5.92 -4.78
CA ILE A 215 3.16 -5.32 -5.15
C ILE A 215 2.90 -4.11 -4.26
N GLY A 216 2.92 -2.92 -4.86
CA GLY A 216 2.54 -1.67 -4.23
C GLY A 216 1.06 -1.41 -4.23
N ASP A 217 0.70 -0.24 -3.72
CA ASP A 217 -0.69 0.15 -3.54
C ASP A 217 -0.86 1.66 -3.74
N ILE A 218 -1.79 2.03 -4.62
CA ILE A 218 -2.18 3.41 -4.89
C ILE A 218 -3.58 3.63 -4.31
N PRO A 219 -3.73 4.40 -3.21
CA PRO A 219 -5.01 4.94 -2.80
C PRO A 219 -5.60 5.78 -3.94
N ILE A 220 -6.85 5.60 -4.34
CA ILE A 220 -7.39 6.43 -5.45
C ILE A 220 -7.31 7.91 -5.10
N PHE A 221 -7.71 8.32 -3.89
CA PHE A 221 -7.69 9.70 -3.42
C PHE A 221 -6.43 10.00 -2.59
N VAL A 222 -6.15 11.28 -2.40
CA VAL A 222 -5.05 11.77 -1.55
C VAL A 222 -5.62 12.46 -0.32
N ASP A 223 -4.85 12.61 0.75
CA ASP A 223 -5.32 13.38 1.91
C ASP A 223 -5.45 14.87 1.57
N HIS A 224 -6.40 15.55 2.22
CA HIS A 224 -6.56 17.01 2.04
C HIS A 224 -5.32 17.75 2.51
N ASN A 225 -4.78 17.38 3.67
CA ASN A 225 -3.62 18.03 4.24
C ASN A 225 -2.34 17.41 3.68
N SER A 226 -2.16 17.47 2.36
CA SER A 226 -1.00 16.91 1.66
C SER A 226 -0.28 17.94 0.81
N ALA A 227 0.99 17.66 0.50
CA ALA A 227 1.76 18.44 -0.45
C ALA A 227 1.11 18.45 -1.84
N ASP A 228 0.40 17.38 -2.21
CA ASP A 228 -0.27 17.24 -3.51
C ASP A 228 -1.40 18.25 -3.67
N VAL A 229 -2.32 18.31 -2.70
CA VAL A 229 -3.47 19.23 -2.75
C VAL A 229 -3.03 20.66 -2.56
N TRP A 230 -2.04 20.90 -1.68
CA TRP A 230 -1.48 22.23 -1.49
C TRP A 230 -0.78 22.74 -2.76
N ALA A 231 0.02 21.91 -3.43
CA ALA A 231 0.78 22.32 -4.61
C ALA A 231 -0.05 22.41 -5.89
N HIS A 232 -1.12 21.60 -5.99
CA HIS A 232 -1.97 21.47 -7.18
C HIS A 232 -3.48 21.63 -6.91
N PRO A 233 -3.94 22.69 -6.24
CA PRO A 233 -5.36 22.87 -5.90
C PRO A 233 -6.28 22.92 -7.13
N GLU A 234 -5.74 23.20 -8.32
CA GLU A 234 -6.45 23.16 -9.60
C GLU A 234 -7.01 21.77 -9.95
N PHE A 235 -6.45 20.69 -9.41
CA PHE A 235 -6.87 19.32 -9.67
C PHE A 235 -7.85 18.75 -8.64
N PHE A 236 -8.18 19.49 -7.58
CA PHE A 236 -8.98 19.01 -6.45
C PHE A 236 -10.18 19.91 -6.14
N GLU A 237 -11.27 19.34 -5.63
CA GLU A 237 -12.51 20.03 -5.24
C GLU A 237 -12.38 20.82 -3.92
N VAL A 238 -11.50 21.82 -3.96
CA VAL A 238 -11.30 22.83 -2.90
C VAL A 238 -11.76 24.22 -3.36
N ASP A 239 -12.12 25.07 -2.39
CA ASP A 239 -12.42 26.49 -2.59
C ASP A 239 -11.17 27.36 -2.75
N GLU A 240 -11.35 28.66 -2.96
CA GLU A 240 -10.25 29.63 -3.12
C GLU A 240 -9.35 29.76 -1.88
N ARG A 241 -9.81 29.32 -0.71
CA ARG A 241 -9.04 29.27 0.53
C ARG A 241 -8.45 27.89 0.81
N GLY A 242 -8.72 26.91 -0.05
CA GLY A 242 -8.28 25.54 0.12
C GLY A 242 -9.19 24.66 0.98
N ASN A 243 -10.38 25.11 1.37
CA ASN A 243 -11.32 24.26 2.11
C ASN A 243 -11.98 23.25 1.18
N ARG A 244 -12.21 22.03 1.68
CA ARG A 244 -12.95 20.97 0.97
C ARG A 244 -14.37 21.43 0.67
N LYS A 245 -14.81 21.26 -0.58
CA LYS A 245 -16.23 21.45 -0.97
C LYS A 245 -16.97 20.12 -1.01
N LEU A 246 -16.37 19.16 -1.70
CA LEU A 246 -16.87 17.81 -1.87
C LEU A 246 -15.81 16.83 -1.40
N VAL A 247 -16.27 15.75 -0.77
CA VAL A 247 -15.40 14.72 -0.22
C VAL A 247 -15.77 13.33 -0.72
N ALA A 248 -14.76 12.48 -0.75
CA ALA A 248 -14.90 11.08 -1.06
C ALA A 248 -15.56 10.30 0.08
N GLY A 249 -16.22 9.22 -0.32
CA GLY A 249 -16.72 8.20 0.57
C GLY A 249 -17.28 7.03 -0.23
N VAL A 250 -18.01 6.16 0.45
CA VAL A 250 -18.85 5.13 -0.16
C VAL A 250 -20.24 5.17 0.47
N PRO A 251 -21.30 4.87 -0.29
CA PRO A 251 -22.64 4.71 0.28
C PRO A 251 -22.68 3.54 1.27
N PRO A 252 -23.77 3.39 2.04
CA PRO A 252 -23.99 2.19 2.83
C PRO A 252 -23.75 0.89 2.05
N ASP A 253 -23.02 -0.03 2.66
CA ASP A 253 -22.64 -1.33 2.11
C ASP A 253 -22.58 -2.40 3.19
N TYR A 254 -22.10 -3.60 2.84
CA TYR A 254 -21.99 -4.72 3.77
C TYR A 254 -20.92 -4.54 4.87
N PHE A 255 -20.06 -3.51 4.77
CA PHE A 255 -19.12 -3.13 5.84
C PHE A 255 -19.69 -2.06 6.77
N SER A 256 -20.54 -1.16 6.27
CA SER A 256 -21.08 -0.04 7.06
C SER A 256 -22.52 0.32 6.71
N GLU A 257 -23.40 0.28 7.71
CA GLU A 257 -24.80 0.70 7.61
C GLU A 257 -24.98 2.18 7.22
N THR A 258 -23.98 3.03 7.51
CA THR A 258 -24.03 4.47 7.23
C THR A 258 -23.11 4.90 6.07
N GLY A 259 -22.51 3.92 5.39
CA GLY A 259 -21.42 4.13 4.45
C GLY A 259 -20.15 4.60 5.17
N GLN A 260 -19.18 5.07 4.41
CA GLN A 260 -17.92 5.54 4.97
C GLN A 260 -17.62 6.92 4.41
N LEU A 261 -17.45 7.91 5.29
CA LEU A 261 -17.06 9.26 4.90
C LEU A 261 -15.55 9.39 5.10
N TRP A 262 -14.79 9.28 4.01
CA TRP A 262 -13.33 9.27 4.08
C TRP A 262 -12.75 10.69 4.23
N GLY A 263 -13.44 11.69 3.69
CA GLY A 263 -13.07 13.09 3.88
C GLY A 263 -11.96 13.60 2.94
N ASN A 264 -11.42 12.75 2.07
CA ASN A 264 -10.47 13.15 1.02
C ASN A 264 -11.16 14.12 0.03
N PRO A 265 -10.45 15.13 -0.51
CA PRO A 265 -10.99 15.94 -1.58
C PRO A 265 -11.13 15.10 -2.86
N LEU A 266 -12.19 15.37 -3.64
CA LEU A 266 -12.40 14.73 -4.93
C LEU A 266 -11.58 15.39 -6.04
N TYR A 267 -11.34 14.65 -7.12
CA TYR A 267 -10.65 15.16 -8.30
C TYR A 267 -11.56 16.03 -9.17
N LYS A 268 -11.01 17.14 -9.66
CA LYS A 268 -11.54 17.88 -10.81
C LYS A 268 -11.15 17.15 -12.10
N TRP A 269 -11.78 16.01 -12.39
CA TRP A 269 -11.43 15.15 -13.54
C TRP A 269 -11.35 15.89 -14.89
N LYS A 270 -12.20 16.90 -15.09
CA LYS A 270 -12.14 17.76 -16.29
C LYS A 270 -10.85 18.58 -16.37
N ALA A 271 -10.37 19.11 -15.25
CA ALA A 271 -9.11 19.86 -15.20
C ALA A 271 -7.92 18.93 -15.47
N LEU A 272 -7.91 17.76 -14.83
CA LEU A 272 -6.91 16.72 -15.08
C LEU A 272 -6.90 16.29 -16.56
N LYS A 273 -8.07 16.08 -17.16
CA LYS A 273 -8.18 15.74 -18.59
C LYS A 273 -7.62 16.83 -19.49
N ASN A 274 -7.95 18.10 -19.22
CA ASN A 274 -7.48 19.23 -20.02
C ASN A 274 -5.95 19.38 -20.00
N ASP A 275 -5.31 18.98 -18.90
CA ASP A 275 -3.86 18.96 -18.77
C ASP A 275 -3.22 17.68 -19.35
N GLY A 276 -4.02 16.72 -19.83
CA GLY A 276 -3.50 15.44 -20.33
C GLY A 276 -3.10 14.48 -19.21
N TYR A 277 -3.75 14.58 -18.05
CA TYR A 277 -3.57 13.72 -16.88
C TYR A 277 -2.14 13.67 -16.31
N THR A 278 -1.37 14.76 -16.43
CA THR A 278 0.06 14.76 -16.05
C THR A 278 0.29 14.31 -14.61
N TRP A 279 -0.55 14.73 -13.67
CA TRP A 279 -0.44 14.34 -12.26
C TRP A 279 -0.57 12.82 -12.06
N TRP A 280 -1.55 12.20 -12.72
CA TRP A 280 -1.71 10.74 -12.67
C TRP A 280 -0.57 10.00 -13.39
N ILE A 281 -0.10 10.50 -14.54
CA ILE A 281 1.08 9.95 -15.22
C ILE A 281 2.28 9.96 -14.27
N LYS A 282 2.55 11.10 -13.60
CA LYS A 282 3.66 11.24 -12.65
C LYS A 282 3.50 10.33 -11.44
N ARG A 283 2.28 10.14 -10.95
CA ARG A 283 1.99 9.22 -9.86
C ARG A 283 2.30 7.76 -10.22
N PHE A 284 1.91 7.32 -11.43
CA PHE A 284 2.27 6.00 -11.94
C PHE A 284 3.78 5.86 -12.17
N GLU A 285 4.44 6.89 -12.72
CA GLU A 285 5.90 6.93 -12.88
C GLU A 285 6.61 6.70 -11.53
N GLN A 286 6.14 7.38 -10.48
CA GLN A 286 6.69 7.22 -9.14
C GLN A 286 6.48 5.82 -8.57
N MET A 287 5.29 5.25 -8.76
CA MET A 287 4.99 3.91 -8.24
C MET A 287 5.82 2.82 -8.92
N MET A 288 6.11 2.93 -10.22
CA MET A 288 7.02 1.99 -10.88
C MET A 288 8.48 2.09 -10.40
N VAL A 289 8.89 3.25 -9.88
CA VAL A 289 10.19 3.37 -9.18
C VAL A 289 10.16 2.62 -7.85
N LEU A 290 9.01 2.58 -7.18
CA LEU A 290 8.90 1.97 -5.85
C LEU A 290 8.58 0.48 -5.89
N THR A 291 7.82 0.00 -6.88
CA THR A 291 7.27 -1.37 -6.88
C THR A 291 7.31 -2.02 -8.26
N ASP A 292 7.12 -3.33 -8.30
CA ASP A 292 7.13 -4.14 -9.53
C ASP A 292 5.72 -4.30 -10.12
N ALA A 293 4.69 -4.24 -9.27
CA ALA A 293 3.30 -4.18 -9.66
C ALA A 293 2.53 -3.22 -8.74
N ILE A 294 1.31 -2.85 -9.15
CA ILE A 294 0.52 -1.80 -8.50
C ILE A 294 -0.91 -2.28 -8.29
N ARG A 295 -1.35 -2.43 -7.04
CA ARG A 295 -2.78 -2.43 -6.72
C ARG A 295 -3.29 -1.01 -6.83
N VAL A 296 -4.38 -0.82 -7.57
CA VAL A 296 -5.10 0.44 -7.65
C VAL A 296 -6.34 0.29 -6.77
N ASP A 297 -6.27 0.93 -5.61
CA ASP A 297 -7.33 0.97 -4.61
C ASP A 297 -8.58 1.65 -5.15
N HIS A 298 -9.75 1.16 -4.76
CA HIS A 298 -11.06 1.68 -5.15
C HIS A 298 -11.17 1.92 -6.67
N PHE A 299 -10.77 0.92 -7.47
CA PHE A 299 -10.70 1.02 -8.93
C PHE A 299 -12.04 1.45 -9.54
N ARG A 300 -13.15 1.07 -8.91
CA ARG A 300 -14.49 1.48 -9.34
C ARG A 300 -14.65 3.00 -9.45
N GLY A 301 -13.89 3.76 -8.65
CA GLY A 301 -13.81 5.22 -8.63
C GLY A 301 -13.47 5.84 -9.99
N PHE A 302 -12.81 5.07 -10.87
CA PHE A 302 -12.51 5.52 -12.23
C PHE A 302 -13.69 5.42 -13.18
N ASP A 303 -14.65 4.50 -12.99
CA ASP A 303 -15.93 4.53 -13.72
C ASP A 303 -16.89 5.54 -13.10
N ALA A 304 -17.08 5.47 -11.78
CA ALA A 304 -17.91 6.40 -11.03
C ALA A 304 -17.39 6.54 -9.60
N TYR A 305 -17.59 7.66 -8.94
CA TYR A 305 -17.24 7.81 -7.52
C TYR A 305 -18.43 8.39 -6.76
N TRP A 306 -18.48 8.11 -5.46
CA TRP A 306 -19.52 8.64 -4.58
C TRP A 306 -19.05 9.97 -4.01
N GLU A 307 -19.77 11.04 -4.34
CA GLU A 307 -19.47 12.37 -3.83
C GLU A 307 -20.43 12.79 -2.72
N VAL A 308 -19.88 13.37 -1.66
CA VAL A 308 -20.61 13.84 -0.49
C VAL A 308 -20.22 15.29 -0.22
N GLN A 309 -21.15 16.11 0.31
CA GLN A 309 -20.81 17.46 0.79
C GLN A 309 -19.82 17.38 1.96
N ALA A 310 -18.84 18.28 2.00
CA ALA A 310 -17.77 18.23 2.99
C ALA A 310 -18.23 18.42 4.45
N ASP A 311 -19.37 19.06 4.68
CA ASP A 311 -19.97 19.28 6.00
C ASP A 311 -20.99 18.20 6.40
N ALA A 312 -21.18 17.17 5.56
CA ALA A 312 -22.09 16.08 5.87
C ALA A 312 -21.58 15.26 7.07
N PRO A 313 -22.46 14.82 7.98
CA PRO A 313 -22.06 14.02 9.14
C PRO A 313 -21.70 12.57 8.78
N ASN A 314 -22.16 12.07 7.62
CA ASN A 314 -21.89 10.72 7.13
C ASN A 314 -22.07 10.66 5.59
N ALA A 315 -21.79 9.50 5.00
CA ALA A 315 -21.79 9.31 3.56
C ALA A 315 -23.17 8.97 2.95
N MET A 316 -24.24 8.89 3.75
CA MET A 316 -25.55 8.45 3.26
C MET A 316 -26.16 9.40 2.22
N LYS A 317 -25.88 10.71 2.32
CA LYS A 317 -26.43 11.75 1.44
C LYS A 317 -25.43 12.18 0.36
N GLY A 318 -24.90 11.21 -0.38
CA GLY A 318 -24.08 11.46 -1.56
C GLY A 318 -24.80 11.17 -2.88
N ARG A 319 -24.05 11.20 -3.98
CA ARG A 319 -24.50 10.74 -5.29
C ARG A 319 -23.35 10.14 -6.10
N TRP A 320 -23.69 9.24 -7.02
CA TRP A 320 -22.73 8.72 -8.00
C TRP A 320 -22.45 9.75 -9.09
N VAL A 321 -21.17 10.01 -9.35
CA VAL A 321 -20.70 10.85 -10.45
C VAL A 321 -19.72 10.07 -11.31
N LYS A 322 -19.79 10.23 -12.63
CA LYS A 322 -18.91 9.53 -13.56
C LYS A 322 -17.45 9.99 -13.41
N GLY A 323 -16.56 9.02 -13.30
CA GLY A 323 -15.12 9.19 -13.32
C GLY A 323 -14.58 9.33 -14.75
N PRO A 324 -13.25 9.33 -14.92
CA PRO A 324 -12.59 9.52 -16.21
C PRO A 324 -12.72 8.30 -17.15
N GLY A 325 -13.02 7.13 -16.59
CA GLY A 325 -13.15 5.86 -17.31
C GLY A 325 -11.91 5.55 -18.14
N LYS A 326 -12.15 5.11 -19.38
CA LYS A 326 -11.09 4.72 -20.33
C LYS A 326 -10.13 5.85 -20.67
N ASP A 327 -10.56 7.11 -20.69
CA ASP A 327 -9.75 8.24 -21.15
C ASP A 327 -8.44 8.41 -20.37
N LEU A 328 -8.50 8.22 -19.05
CA LEU A 328 -7.33 8.22 -18.18
C LEU A 328 -6.40 7.05 -18.50
N PHE A 329 -6.95 5.83 -18.54
CA PHE A 329 -6.15 4.63 -18.74
C PHE A 329 -5.55 4.58 -20.15
N ASP A 330 -6.28 4.97 -21.20
CA ASP A 330 -5.76 5.11 -22.56
C ASP A 330 -4.55 6.05 -22.57
N THR A 331 -4.61 7.15 -21.81
CA THR A 331 -3.49 8.09 -21.67
C THR A 331 -2.30 7.46 -20.95
N ILE A 332 -2.54 6.73 -19.86
CA ILE A 332 -1.50 6.03 -19.09
C ILE A 332 -0.83 4.94 -19.95
N TYR A 333 -1.61 4.07 -20.58
CA TYR A 333 -1.12 2.98 -21.43
C TYR A 333 -0.40 3.52 -22.67
N LYS A 334 -0.83 4.65 -23.24
CA LYS A 334 -0.10 5.32 -24.31
C LYS A 334 1.28 5.81 -23.85
N HIS A 335 1.42 6.20 -22.59
CA HIS A 335 2.67 6.72 -22.06
C HIS A 335 3.65 5.60 -21.66
N PHE A 336 3.16 4.55 -21.00
CA PHE A 336 4.02 3.50 -20.41
C PHE A 336 4.00 2.17 -21.16
N GLY A 337 3.06 1.96 -22.08
CA GLY A 337 2.77 0.64 -22.62
C GLY A 337 1.97 -0.20 -21.61
N GLU A 338 2.17 -1.52 -21.63
CA GLU A 338 1.51 -2.40 -20.66
C GLU A 338 2.02 -2.17 -19.24
N LEU A 339 1.10 -2.07 -18.29
CA LEU A 339 1.41 -1.91 -16.87
C LEU A 339 0.92 -3.11 -16.03
N PRO A 340 1.70 -3.52 -15.01
CA PRO A 340 1.30 -4.56 -14.07
C PRO A 340 0.36 -4.00 -12.99
N ILE A 341 -0.89 -3.74 -13.38
CA ILE A 341 -1.93 -3.19 -12.49
C ILE A 341 -2.86 -4.30 -12.00
N ILE A 342 -3.22 -4.26 -10.71
CA ILE A 342 -4.28 -5.05 -10.09
C ILE A 342 -5.41 -4.10 -9.71
N ALA A 343 -6.63 -4.39 -10.14
CA ALA A 343 -7.80 -3.59 -9.80
C ALA A 343 -8.38 -4.06 -8.46
N GLU A 344 -8.42 -3.18 -7.47
CA GLU A 344 -9.27 -3.39 -6.28
C GLU A 344 -10.71 -3.09 -6.69
N ASP A 345 -11.47 -4.16 -6.94
CA ASP A 345 -12.83 -4.15 -7.44
C ASP A 345 -13.80 -4.82 -6.46
N LEU A 346 -13.71 -4.46 -5.17
CA LEU A 346 -14.62 -4.91 -4.13
C LEU A 346 -15.77 -3.91 -3.90
N GLY A 347 -16.77 -4.31 -3.11
CA GLY A 347 -17.95 -3.50 -2.82
C GLY A 347 -19.06 -3.65 -3.85
N MET A 348 -19.87 -2.59 -4.02
CA MET A 348 -20.92 -2.56 -5.04
C MET A 348 -20.33 -2.29 -6.43
N ILE A 349 -20.14 -3.37 -7.19
CA ILE A 349 -19.57 -3.35 -8.53
C ILE A 349 -20.67 -3.40 -9.58
N THR A 350 -20.59 -2.50 -10.57
CA THR A 350 -21.49 -2.49 -11.72
C THR A 350 -20.83 -3.16 -12.92
N LYS A 351 -21.63 -3.49 -13.94
CA LYS A 351 -21.12 -4.10 -15.17
C LYS A 351 -20.08 -3.22 -15.86
N GLU A 352 -20.23 -1.91 -15.82
CA GLU A 352 -19.32 -0.94 -16.44
C GLU A 352 -17.94 -0.95 -15.79
N VAL A 353 -17.86 -1.19 -14.47
CA VAL A 353 -16.58 -1.34 -13.76
C VAL A 353 -15.87 -2.62 -14.21
N VAL A 354 -16.61 -3.72 -14.34
CA VAL A 354 -16.10 -5.00 -14.87
C VAL A 354 -15.61 -4.82 -16.31
N GLU A 355 -16.40 -4.16 -17.17
CA GLU A 355 -16.04 -3.87 -18.55
C GLU A 355 -14.78 -2.97 -18.64
N LEU A 356 -14.61 -2.00 -17.74
CA LEU A 356 -13.41 -1.17 -17.67
C LEU A 356 -12.17 -1.98 -17.28
N ARG A 357 -12.29 -2.83 -16.24
CA ARG A 357 -11.22 -3.71 -15.76
C ARG A 357 -10.79 -4.69 -16.86
N ASP A 358 -11.75 -5.37 -17.47
CA ASP A 358 -11.50 -6.42 -18.46
C ASP A 358 -10.98 -5.86 -19.79
N TYR A 359 -11.40 -4.64 -20.17
CA TYR A 359 -10.87 -3.96 -21.36
C TYR A 359 -9.36 -3.78 -21.32
N TYR A 360 -8.80 -3.51 -20.14
CA TYR A 360 -7.35 -3.41 -19.92
C TYR A 360 -6.72 -4.72 -19.42
N ASN A 361 -7.48 -5.81 -19.40
CA ASN A 361 -7.07 -7.13 -18.92
C ASN A 361 -6.45 -7.09 -17.51
N LEU A 362 -7.02 -6.28 -16.62
CA LEU A 362 -6.56 -6.13 -15.24
C LEU A 362 -7.12 -7.26 -14.37
N PRO A 363 -6.30 -7.96 -13.56
CA PRO A 363 -6.84 -8.87 -12.57
C PRO A 363 -7.67 -8.12 -11.52
N GLY A 364 -8.87 -8.63 -11.27
CA GLY A 364 -9.69 -8.27 -10.11
C GLY A 364 -9.29 -9.04 -8.85
N MET A 365 -9.95 -8.75 -7.73
CA MET A 365 -9.69 -9.36 -6.43
C MET A 365 -10.81 -10.31 -6.01
N LYS A 366 -10.43 -11.41 -5.36
CA LYS A 366 -11.34 -12.40 -4.77
C LYS A 366 -11.02 -12.56 -3.29
N ILE A 367 -11.96 -12.26 -2.40
CA ILE A 367 -11.75 -12.34 -0.95
C ILE A 367 -12.55 -13.51 -0.39
N LEU A 368 -11.86 -14.56 0.08
CA LEU A 368 -12.53 -15.77 0.54
C LEU A 368 -13.41 -15.54 1.77
N GLN A 369 -13.07 -14.61 2.67
CA GLN A 369 -13.96 -14.26 3.79
C GLN A 369 -15.35 -13.77 3.34
N PHE A 370 -15.51 -13.26 2.12
CA PHE A 370 -16.80 -12.82 1.57
C PHE A 370 -17.57 -13.92 0.83
N ALA A 371 -17.03 -15.14 0.73
CA ALA A 371 -17.63 -16.21 -0.06
C ALA A 371 -18.80 -16.93 0.62
N TRP A 372 -19.01 -16.72 1.93
CA TRP A 372 -19.83 -17.61 2.76
C TRP A 372 -21.18 -17.03 3.18
N ASN A 373 -21.39 -15.72 2.99
CA ASN A 373 -22.56 -14.99 3.47
C ASN A 373 -23.76 -14.98 2.50
N ASP A 374 -23.61 -15.55 1.30
CA ASP A 374 -24.64 -15.58 0.24
C ASP A 374 -24.87 -17.02 -0.28
N ASN A 375 -25.54 -17.17 -1.41
CA ASN A 375 -25.84 -18.43 -2.08
C ASN A 375 -24.65 -18.96 -2.91
N SER A 376 -24.83 -20.14 -3.52
CA SER A 376 -23.78 -20.83 -4.29
C SER A 376 -23.33 -20.09 -5.57
N GLY A 377 -24.02 -19.03 -5.98
CA GLY A 377 -23.62 -18.14 -7.08
C GLY A 377 -22.65 -17.03 -6.67
N ASN A 378 -22.24 -16.95 -5.39
CA ASN A 378 -21.32 -15.93 -4.90
C ASN A 378 -19.98 -16.00 -5.66
N GLY A 379 -19.60 -14.89 -6.32
CA GLY A 379 -18.41 -14.80 -7.16
C GLY A 379 -17.07 -14.86 -6.42
N PHE A 380 -17.07 -14.90 -5.09
CA PHE A 380 -15.90 -15.12 -4.24
C PHE A 380 -15.61 -16.61 -3.95
N LEU A 381 -16.55 -17.51 -4.27
CA LEU A 381 -16.33 -18.96 -4.17
C LEU A 381 -15.37 -19.43 -5.27
N PRO A 382 -14.34 -20.25 -4.97
CA PRO A 382 -13.32 -20.65 -5.95
C PRO A 382 -13.85 -21.29 -7.24
N HIS A 383 -14.94 -22.06 -7.19
CA HIS A 383 -15.52 -22.69 -8.39
C HIS A 383 -16.28 -21.70 -9.30
N ASN A 384 -16.55 -20.48 -8.82
CA ASN A 384 -17.19 -19.40 -9.57
C ASN A 384 -16.20 -18.41 -10.14
N TYR A 385 -14.89 -18.67 -10.04
CA TYR A 385 -13.88 -17.83 -10.69
C TYR A 385 -13.94 -18.08 -12.20
N ASP A 386 -14.49 -17.10 -12.91
CA ASP A 386 -14.72 -17.08 -14.35
C ASP A 386 -13.44 -16.92 -15.18
N THR A 387 -12.36 -16.45 -14.55
CA THR A 387 -11.05 -16.27 -15.17
C THR A 387 -9.92 -16.59 -14.19
N SER A 388 -8.77 -17.03 -14.72
CA SER A 388 -7.53 -17.13 -13.93
C SER A 388 -6.95 -15.75 -13.62
N ASN A 389 -7.29 -14.72 -14.42
CA ASN A 389 -6.79 -13.36 -14.26
C ASN A 389 -7.46 -12.65 -13.06
N CYS A 390 -7.13 -13.11 -11.86
CA CYS A 390 -7.56 -12.52 -10.61
C CYS A 390 -6.55 -12.83 -9.49
N VAL A 391 -6.69 -12.11 -8.39
CA VAL A 391 -5.88 -12.28 -7.18
C VAL A 391 -6.79 -12.74 -6.06
N VAL A 392 -6.58 -13.96 -5.58
CA VAL A 392 -7.32 -14.49 -4.43
C VAL A 392 -6.60 -14.16 -3.13
N TYR A 393 -7.37 -13.75 -2.13
CA TYR A 393 -6.93 -13.51 -0.77
C TYR A 393 -7.80 -14.31 0.19
N THR A 394 -7.22 -14.70 1.33
CA THR A 394 -8.03 -15.12 2.48
C THR A 394 -8.85 -13.92 2.98
N GLY A 395 -8.13 -12.86 3.33
CA GLY A 395 -8.61 -11.51 3.67
C GLY A 395 -7.57 -10.46 3.26
N THR A 396 -7.92 -9.19 3.37
CA THR A 396 -7.01 -8.05 3.17
C THR A 396 -6.59 -7.45 4.50
N HIS A 397 -5.95 -6.28 4.48
CA HIS A 397 -5.63 -5.51 5.69
C HIS A 397 -6.87 -4.88 6.36
N ASP A 398 -7.98 -4.71 5.63
CA ASP A 398 -9.25 -4.20 6.13
C ASP A 398 -10.13 -5.30 6.73
N ASN A 399 -9.81 -6.55 6.45
CA ASN A 399 -10.48 -7.71 7.01
C ASN A 399 -9.96 -8.02 8.42
N ASP A 400 -10.76 -8.76 9.18
CA ASP A 400 -10.22 -9.48 10.32
C ASP A 400 -9.25 -10.58 9.83
N THR A 401 -8.41 -11.07 10.73
CA THR A 401 -7.73 -12.36 10.55
C THR A 401 -8.75 -13.45 10.22
N SER A 402 -8.35 -14.45 9.44
CA SER A 402 -9.25 -15.53 9.04
C SER A 402 -9.81 -16.31 10.23
N ARG A 403 -9.01 -16.48 11.29
CA ARG A 403 -9.49 -17.08 12.54
C ARG A 403 -10.44 -16.15 13.29
N GLY A 404 -10.09 -14.88 13.44
CA GLY A 404 -10.94 -13.86 14.06
C GLY A 404 -12.31 -13.73 13.37
N TRP A 405 -12.31 -13.68 12.03
CA TRP A 405 -13.51 -13.69 11.20
C TRP A 405 -14.34 -14.95 11.46
N TYR A 406 -13.76 -16.14 11.36
CA TYR A 406 -14.53 -17.40 11.48
C TYR A 406 -15.20 -17.52 12.85
N MET A 407 -14.52 -17.11 13.93
CA MET A 407 -15.06 -17.13 15.29
C MET A 407 -16.24 -16.18 15.50
N GLN A 408 -16.35 -15.13 14.69
CA GLN A 408 -17.45 -14.15 14.74
C GLN A 408 -18.52 -14.38 13.66
N ALA A 409 -18.21 -15.19 12.64
CA ALA A 409 -19.12 -15.50 11.56
C ALA A 409 -20.38 -16.22 12.07
N SER A 410 -21.48 -16.07 11.33
CA SER A 410 -22.73 -16.76 11.65
C SER A 410 -22.57 -18.28 11.58
N SER A 411 -23.43 -19.01 12.31
CA SER A 411 -23.44 -20.48 12.26
C SER A 411 -23.64 -21.04 10.83
N LEU A 412 -24.37 -20.29 9.99
CA LEU A 412 -24.58 -20.61 8.58
C LEU A 412 -23.29 -20.47 7.76
N GLU A 413 -22.56 -19.36 7.89
CA GLU A 413 -21.29 -19.14 7.21
C GLU A 413 -20.25 -20.20 7.62
N GLN A 414 -20.12 -20.46 8.92
CA GLN A 414 -19.22 -21.49 9.42
C GLN A 414 -19.58 -22.88 8.88
N HIS A 415 -20.88 -23.23 8.85
CA HIS A 415 -21.34 -24.50 8.30
C HIS A 415 -21.05 -24.60 6.80
N ARG A 416 -21.28 -23.55 6.03
CA ARG A 416 -20.96 -23.52 4.59
C ARG A 416 -19.49 -23.75 4.32
N LEU A 417 -18.58 -23.13 5.09
CA LEU A 417 -17.15 -23.36 4.95
C LEU A 417 -16.77 -24.82 5.27
N ARG A 418 -17.33 -25.41 6.35
CA ARG A 418 -17.09 -26.81 6.71
C ARG A 418 -17.57 -27.79 5.64
N GLU A 419 -18.76 -27.57 5.10
CA GLU A 419 -19.30 -28.41 4.01
C GLU A 419 -18.43 -28.28 2.74
N TYR A 420 -18.04 -27.06 2.39
CA TYR A 420 -17.24 -26.80 1.20
C TYR A 420 -15.84 -27.42 1.27
N THR A 421 -15.20 -27.34 2.45
CA THR A 421 -13.85 -27.89 2.69
C THR A 421 -13.87 -29.36 3.06
N ARG A 422 -15.04 -29.90 3.42
CA ARG A 422 -15.22 -31.22 4.04
C ARG A 422 -14.30 -31.41 5.25
N SER A 423 -14.19 -30.39 6.08
CA SER A 423 -13.35 -30.36 7.28
C SER A 423 -14.14 -29.89 8.50
N ALA A 424 -13.59 -30.12 9.69
CA ALA A 424 -14.13 -29.54 10.92
C ALA A 424 -13.86 -28.02 11.02
N CYS A 425 -12.95 -27.49 10.19
CA CYS A 425 -12.46 -26.11 10.25
C CYS A 425 -11.92 -25.70 11.63
N ASP A 426 -11.16 -26.57 12.30
CA ASP A 426 -10.46 -26.22 13.56
C ASP A 426 -9.35 -25.17 13.32
N GLN A 427 -8.81 -25.12 12.10
CA GLN A 427 -7.83 -24.15 11.62
C GLN A 427 -8.39 -23.47 10.35
N PRO A 428 -9.41 -22.61 10.48
CA PRO A 428 -10.09 -22.02 9.33
C PRO A 428 -9.14 -21.25 8.40
N GLU A 429 -8.11 -20.60 8.96
CA GLU A 429 -7.06 -19.94 8.19
C GLU A 429 -6.35 -20.91 7.22
N LYS A 430 -6.02 -22.14 7.65
CA LYS A 430 -5.35 -23.11 6.79
C LYS A 430 -6.26 -23.64 5.69
N GLU A 431 -7.54 -23.81 6.00
CA GLU A 431 -8.55 -24.19 5.01
C GLU A 431 -8.70 -23.12 3.92
N LEU A 432 -8.80 -21.84 4.32
CA LEU A 432 -8.89 -20.73 3.37
C LEU A 432 -7.59 -20.58 2.55
N ILE A 433 -6.42 -20.70 3.16
CA ILE A 433 -5.12 -20.70 2.44
C ILE A 433 -5.11 -21.85 1.41
N ARG A 434 -5.50 -23.06 1.80
CA ARG A 434 -5.57 -24.21 0.90
C ARG A 434 -6.53 -23.97 -0.27
N LEU A 435 -7.72 -23.42 -0.02
CA LEU A 435 -8.70 -23.09 -1.07
C LEU A 435 -8.14 -22.06 -2.07
N ALA A 436 -7.52 -21.00 -1.57
CA ALA A 436 -6.87 -19.99 -2.41
C ALA A 436 -5.74 -20.58 -3.25
N MET A 437 -4.85 -21.36 -2.62
CA MET A 437 -3.73 -22.03 -3.30
C MET A 437 -4.24 -22.94 -4.42
N LEU A 438 -5.29 -23.73 -4.19
CA LEU A 438 -5.83 -24.67 -5.19
C LEU A 438 -6.78 -24.04 -6.21
N SER A 439 -7.20 -22.79 -6.04
CA SER A 439 -8.06 -22.09 -7.01
C SER A 439 -7.37 -21.88 -8.36
N ASN A 440 -8.14 -21.54 -9.40
CA ASN A 440 -7.60 -21.19 -10.72
C ASN A 440 -6.98 -19.78 -10.78
N ALA A 441 -7.03 -18.97 -9.72
CA ALA A 441 -6.48 -17.61 -9.71
C ALA A 441 -4.97 -17.60 -9.96
N ASP A 442 -4.50 -16.68 -10.81
CA ASP A 442 -3.09 -16.50 -11.16
C ASP A 442 -2.30 -16.14 -9.89
N MET A 443 -2.82 -15.30 -8.99
CA MET A 443 -2.12 -14.95 -7.75
C MET A 443 -2.93 -15.34 -6.51
N ALA A 444 -2.26 -15.88 -5.49
CA ALA A 444 -2.83 -16.16 -4.17
C ALA A 444 -2.01 -15.46 -3.08
N ILE A 445 -2.60 -14.51 -2.35
CA ILE A 445 -1.88 -13.64 -1.41
C ILE A 445 -2.53 -13.71 -0.03
N PHE A 446 -1.71 -13.87 1.01
CA PHE A 446 -2.17 -14.10 2.38
C PHE A 446 -1.65 -13.02 3.33
N PRO A 447 -2.49 -12.41 4.19
CA PRO A 447 -2.00 -11.66 5.34
C PRO A 447 -1.08 -12.55 6.18
N LEU A 448 0.06 -12.01 6.62
CA LEU A 448 1.00 -12.76 7.44
C LEU A 448 0.36 -13.30 8.73
N GLN A 449 -0.65 -12.60 9.26
CA GLN A 449 -1.46 -13.06 10.40
C GLN A 449 -2.09 -14.43 10.18
N ASP A 450 -2.57 -14.71 8.97
CA ASP A 450 -3.23 -15.98 8.64
C ASP A 450 -2.23 -17.13 8.57
N LEU A 451 -1.01 -16.87 8.09
CA LEU A 451 0.08 -17.85 8.10
C LEU A 451 0.50 -18.21 9.53
N MET A 452 0.31 -17.29 10.48
CA MET A 452 0.58 -17.45 11.90
C MET A 452 -0.61 -17.99 12.71
N GLY A 453 -1.80 -18.10 12.13
CA GLY A 453 -3.00 -18.57 12.84
C GLY A 453 -3.49 -17.64 13.95
N LEU A 454 -3.33 -16.33 13.76
CA LEU A 454 -3.65 -15.30 14.76
C LEU A 454 -5.13 -14.93 14.79
N GLY A 455 -5.61 -14.44 15.94
CA GLY A 455 -6.98 -13.97 16.15
C GLY A 455 -7.18 -12.47 15.91
N THR A 456 -8.39 -11.99 16.24
CA THR A 456 -8.85 -10.60 16.01
C THR A 456 -7.96 -9.53 16.62
N GLU A 457 -7.29 -9.82 17.73
CA GLU A 457 -6.33 -8.94 18.39
C GLU A 457 -5.13 -8.57 17.49
N HIS A 458 -4.93 -9.28 16.38
CA HIS A 458 -3.87 -9.06 15.41
C HIS A 458 -4.36 -8.42 14.09
N ARG A 459 -5.62 -7.95 14.04
CA ARG A 459 -6.18 -7.24 12.88
C ARG A 459 -5.39 -5.97 12.56
N MET A 460 -5.13 -5.71 11.28
CA MET A 460 -4.36 -4.54 10.85
C MET A 460 -5.19 -3.25 10.86
N ASN A 461 -6.40 -3.29 10.30
CA ASN A 461 -7.30 -2.14 10.26
C ASN A 461 -8.75 -2.55 10.46
N PHE A 462 -9.50 -1.72 11.18
CA PHE A 462 -10.95 -1.79 11.29
C PHE A 462 -11.56 -0.59 10.55
N PRO A 463 -12.11 -0.77 9.32
CA PRO A 463 -12.74 0.31 8.58
C PRO A 463 -13.84 1.00 9.39
N GLY A 464 -13.85 2.34 9.36
CA GLY A 464 -14.81 3.17 10.09
C GLY A 464 -14.38 3.57 11.51
N THR A 465 -13.26 3.06 12.04
CA THR A 465 -12.68 3.54 13.30
C THR A 465 -11.49 4.48 13.05
N ALA A 466 -11.35 5.51 13.88
CA ALA A 466 -10.31 6.53 13.72
C ALA A 466 -8.99 6.22 14.46
N THR A 467 -9.01 5.29 15.42
CA THR A 467 -7.88 5.00 16.32
C THR A 467 -7.74 3.49 16.55
N GLY A 468 -6.54 3.04 16.95
CA GLY A 468 -6.26 1.63 17.21
C GLY A 468 -5.89 0.80 15.99
N ASN A 469 -5.78 1.42 14.81
CA ASN A 469 -5.44 0.77 13.55
C ASN A 469 -3.95 0.88 13.22
N TRP A 470 -3.52 0.09 12.22
CA TRP A 470 -2.20 0.13 11.58
C TRP A 470 -1.02 -0.18 12.51
N GLY A 471 -1.30 -0.68 13.71
CA GLY A 471 -0.28 -0.91 14.72
C GLY A 471 0.15 -2.36 14.86
N TRP A 472 -0.47 -3.31 14.15
CA TRP A 472 -0.06 -4.71 14.27
C TRP A 472 1.40 -4.94 13.85
N ARG A 473 2.13 -5.70 14.66
CA ARG A 473 3.50 -6.18 14.43
C ARG A 473 3.62 -7.66 14.75
N PHE A 474 4.67 -8.30 14.23
CA PHE A 474 5.06 -9.66 14.60
C PHE A 474 6.43 -9.69 15.26
N THR A 475 6.75 -10.77 15.97
CA THR A 475 8.10 -11.04 16.51
C THR A 475 8.85 -12.07 15.66
N ALA A 476 10.17 -12.16 15.81
CA ALA A 476 10.97 -13.17 15.11
C ALA A 476 10.51 -14.60 15.47
N GLU A 477 10.12 -14.85 16.73
CA GLU A 477 9.60 -16.13 17.20
C GLU A 477 8.30 -16.50 16.50
N MET A 478 7.38 -15.54 16.33
CA MET A 478 6.12 -15.76 15.61
C MET A 478 6.38 -16.14 14.14
N LEU A 479 7.33 -15.46 13.48
CA LEU A 479 7.70 -15.77 12.10
C LEU A 479 8.33 -17.16 11.98
N HIS A 480 9.21 -17.53 12.93
CA HIS A 480 9.85 -18.85 12.96
C HIS A 480 8.88 -19.99 13.27
N ALA A 481 7.78 -19.71 13.99
CA ALA A 481 6.77 -20.70 14.35
C ALA A 481 5.82 -21.08 13.20
N ILE A 482 5.84 -20.35 12.08
CA ILE A 482 5.02 -20.68 10.91
C ILE A 482 5.42 -22.05 10.34
N ASP A 483 4.42 -22.87 10.02
CA ASP A 483 4.61 -24.17 9.39
C ASP A 483 5.06 -24.02 7.92
N LYS A 484 6.38 -23.91 7.73
CA LYS A 484 7.00 -23.81 6.39
C LYS A 484 6.73 -25.05 5.52
N GLY A 485 6.58 -26.23 6.14
CA GLY A 485 6.31 -27.48 5.44
C GLY A 485 4.93 -27.47 4.77
N PHE A 486 3.92 -26.96 5.48
CA PHE A 486 2.59 -26.73 4.93
C PHE A 486 2.61 -25.79 3.71
N LEU A 487 3.32 -24.66 3.79
CA LEU A 487 3.42 -23.71 2.69
C LEU A 487 4.13 -24.30 1.47
N LEU A 488 5.29 -24.95 1.68
CA LEU A 488 6.04 -25.62 0.61
C LEU A 488 5.22 -26.74 -0.06
N HIS A 489 4.48 -27.52 0.74
CA HIS A 489 3.59 -28.53 0.21
C HIS A 489 2.53 -27.92 -0.71
N LEU A 490 1.84 -26.86 -0.26
CA LEU A 490 0.83 -26.18 -1.07
C LEU A 490 1.40 -25.53 -2.33
N VAL A 491 2.56 -24.87 -2.24
CA VAL A 491 3.25 -24.29 -3.41
C VAL A 491 3.50 -25.34 -4.47
N ASN A 492 3.97 -26.53 -4.07
CA ASN A 492 4.27 -27.63 -4.99
C ASN A 492 3.01 -28.22 -5.62
N ILE A 493 2.02 -28.62 -4.81
CA ILE A 493 0.82 -29.29 -5.35
C ILE A 493 -0.06 -28.34 -6.17
N ALA A 494 0.03 -27.03 -5.91
CA ALA A 494 -0.75 -26.01 -6.61
C ALA A 494 -0.02 -25.39 -7.81
N ASN A 495 1.23 -25.80 -8.10
CA ASN A 495 2.08 -25.19 -9.13
C ASN A 495 2.16 -23.65 -8.99
N ARG A 496 2.57 -23.18 -7.80
CA ARG A 496 2.67 -21.73 -7.48
C ARG A 496 4.11 -21.25 -7.25
N ASP A 497 5.08 -22.04 -7.68
CA ASP A 497 6.48 -21.62 -7.79
C ASP A 497 6.79 -21.34 -9.27
N PRO A 498 6.76 -20.08 -9.72
CA PRO A 498 7.05 -19.73 -11.11
C PRO A 498 8.44 -20.19 -11.59
N GLN A 499 9.34 -20.50 -10.66
CA GLN A 499 10.72 -20.89 -10.97
C GLN A 499 10.84 -22.36 -11.39
N LEU A 500 9.86 -23.20 -11.07
CA LEU A 500 9.89 -24.62 -11.45
C LEU A 500 9.58 -24.83 -12.94
N GLY A 501 8.91 -23.87 -13.59
CA GLY A 501 8.58 -23.94 -15.01
C GLY A 501 7.84 -25.22 -15.41
N LEU A 502 7.00 -25.76 -14.53
CA LEU A 502 6.32 -27.04 -14.77
C LEU A 502 5.42 -26.94 -15.99
N THR A 503 5.59 -27.88 -16.92
CA THR A 503 4.78 -28.04 -18.13
C THR A 503 3.81 -29.22 -17.98
N ASP A 504 2.75 -29.23 -18.80
CA ASP A 504 1.83 -30.37 -18.84
C ASP A 504 2.52 -31.56 -19.50
N ALA A 505 2.80 -32.60 -18.71
CA ALA A 505 3.44 -33.82 -19.19
C ALA A 505 2.58 -34.62 -20.19
N ASN A 506 1.29 -34.29 -20.34
CA ASN A 506 0.43 -34.89 -21.37
C ASN A 506 0.55 -34.20 -22.73
N LEU A 507 1.21 -33.03 -22.79
CA LEU A 507 1.51 -32.35 -24.04
C LEU A 507 2.85 -32.86 -24.58
N ILE A 508 2.81 -33.49 -25.75
CA ILE A 508 3.98 -33.93 -26.49
C ILE A 508 4.04 -33.06 -27.75
N GLU A 509 5.18 -32.42 -28.00
CA GLU A 509 5.44 -31.83 -29.31
C GLU A 509 5.79 -32.96 -30.28
N LEU A 510 4.95 -33.17 -31.30
CA LEU A 510 5.25 -34.13 -32.36
C LEU A 510 6.34 -33.55 -33.25
N GLU A 511 7.45 -34.27 -33.42
CA GLU A 511 8.46 -33.90 -34.40
C GLU A 511 7.86 -33.99 -35.82
N PRO A 512 8.23 -33.09 -36.75
CA PRO A 512 7.67 -33.08 -38.11
C PRO A 512 7.80 -34.42 -38.86
N GLU A 513 8.78 -35.25 -38.50
CA GLU A 513 9.00 -36.58 -39.08
C GLU A 513 8.03 -37.65 -38.52
N GLU A 514 7.52 -37.45 -37.30
CA GLU A 514 6.53 -38.34 -36.66
C GLU A 514 5.09 -37.95 -37.03
N ALA A 515 4.90 -36.77 -37.63
CA ALA A 515 3.61 -36.24 -38.05
C ALA A 515 3.16 -36.66 -39.48
N ASN A 516 3.91 -37.54 -40.16
CA ASN A 516 3.61 -38.03 -41.52
C ASN A 516 3.12 -39.48 -41.57
#